data_AF-A0A853DPM8-F1
#
_entry.id   AF-A0A853DPM8-F1
#
_cell.length_a   1.000
_cell.length_b   1.000
_cell.length_c   1.000
_cell.angle_alpha   90.00
_cell.angle_beta   90.00
_cell.angle_gamma   90.00
#
_symmetry.space_group_name_H-M   'P 1'
#
loop_
_entity.id
_entity.type
_entity.pdbx_description
1 polymer ?
#
loop_
_entity_poly.entity_id
_entity_poly.type
_entity_poly.pdbx_seq_one_letter_code
_entity_poly.pdbx_strand_id
1 'polypeptide(L)'
;MRNNSGGAEMVTPTSEPARTITIAGHQSLLTADDLAAAAQHVDDVMFRMLEPSECKRAMAFPAKYRMLGTRPQRVRLAGNAVAPPAARDLIATAVEELGGAA
;
A
#
# COMPACT_ATOMS: atom_id res chain seq x y z
N MET A 1 0.94 19.25 1.66
CA MET A 1 0.73 17.78 1.61
C MET A 1 1.80 17.12 2.46
N ARG A 2 1.48 16.09 3.25
CA ARG A 2 2.41 15.39 4.16
C ARG A 2 3.73 15.00 3.48
N ASN A 3 3.69 14.63 2.20
CA ASN A 3 4.84 14.15 1.43
C ASN A 3 5.68 15.27 0.78
N ASN A 4 5.27 16.55 0.89
CA ASN A 4 5.99 17.69 0.29
C ASN A 4 6.77 18.53 1.32
N SER A 5 6.69 18.18 2.60
CA SER A 5 7.31 18.95 3.69
C SER A 5 8.08 18.07 4.69
N GLY A 6 8.20 16.76 4.44
CA GLY A 6 9.02 15.84 5.23
C GLY A 6 10.29 15.43 4.49
N GLY A 7 11.15 14.64 5.13
CA GLY A 7 12.42 14.19 4.56
C GLY A 7 12.29 12.94 3.69
N ALA A 8 13.43 12.30 3.40
CA ALA A 8 13.50 11.09 2.57
C ALA A 8 12.63 9.93 3.10
N GLU A 9 12.32 9.92 4.40
CA GLU A 9 11.41 8.96 5.02
C GLU A 9 9.97 9.03 4.49
N MET A 10 9.60 10.14 3.83
CA MET A 10 8.29 10.31 3.19
C MET A 10 8.22 9.70 1.78
N VAL A 11 9.32 9.14 1.29
CA VAL A 11 9.42 8.39 0.04
C VAL A 11 9.75 6.93 0.36
N THR A 12 9.22 6.03 -0.46
CA THR A 12 9.49 4.60 -0.36
C THR A 12 10.10 4.11 -1.67
N PRO A 13 11.32 3.54 -1.65
CA PRO A 13 11.85 2.81 -2.80
C PRO A 13 10.91 1.67 -3.18
N THR A 14 10.70 1.46 -4.47
CA THR A 14 9.83 0.37 -4.95
C THR A 14 10.38 -1.04 -4.68
N SER A 15 11.65 -1.13 -4.32
CA SER A 15 12.32 -2.34 -3.84
C SER A 15 12.03 -2.66 -2.37
N GLU A 16 11.47 -1.71 -1.61
CA GLU A 16 11.09 -1.89 -0.22
C GLU A 16 9.59 -2.20 -0.07
N PRO A 17 9.17 -2.84 1.05
CA PRO A 17 7.77 -3.03 1.34
C PRO A 17 7.01 -1.70 1.35
N ALA A 18 5.79 -1.71 0.80
CA ALA A 18 4.92 -0.54 0.85
C ALA A 18 4.68 -0.12 2.31
N ARG A 19 4.80 1.18 2.59
CA ARG A 19 4.41 1.74 3.89
C ARG A 19 2.90 1.65 4.10
N THR A 20 2.46 2.10 5.28
CA THR A 20 1.06 2.11 5.67
C THR A 20 0.16 2.72 4.59
N ILE A 21 -0.77 1.91 4.07
CA ILE A 21 -1.81 2.36 3.15
C ILE A 21 -2.87 3.10 3.96
N THR A 22 -3.02 4.40 3.67
CA THR A 22 -3.98 5.25 4.36
C THR A 22 -5.24 5.45 3.51
N ILE A 23 -6.28 6.01 4.14
CA ILE A 23 -7.58 6.29 3.48
C ILE A 23 -7.51 7.30 2.33
N ALA A 24 -6.42 8.06 2.24
CA ALA A 24 -6.20 9.04 1.17
C ALA A 24 -5.42 8.44 -0.01
N GLY A 25 -4.71 7.32 0.18
CA GLY A 25 -3.90 6.71 -0.87
C GLY A 25 -2.70 7.54 -1.31
N HIS A 26 -2.26 8.52 -0.52
CA HIS A 26 -1.10 9.34 -0.82
C HIS A 26 0.17 8.54 -0.49
N GLN A 27 0.83 8.01 -1.52
CA GLN A 27 2.11 7.31 -1.39
C GLN A 27 3.09 7.89 -2.40
N SER A 28 4.32 8.13 -1.96
CA SER A 28 5.42 8.54 -2.83
C SER A 28 6.32 7.33 -3.05
N LEU A 29 6.24 6.76 -4.25
CA LEU A 29 7.05 5.61 -4.65
C LEU A 29 8.10 6.04 -5.67
N LEU A 30 9.33 5.55 -5.51
CA LEU A 30 10.45 5.88 -6.39
C LEU A 30 11.16 4.60 -6.85
N THR A 31 11.50 4.52 -8.14
CA THR A 31 12.19 3.37 -8.75
C THR A 31 13.69 3.57 -8.91
N ALA A 32 14.23 4.75 -8.58
CA ALA A 32 15.63 5.06 -8.87
C ALA A 32 16.56 4.64 -7.73
N ASP A 33 17.39 3.63 -8.01
CA ASP A 33 18.56 3.30 -7.21
C ASP A 33 19.81 4.13 -7.63
N ASP A 34 19.77 4.76 -8.81
CA ASP A 34 20.81 5.64 -9.37
C ASP A 34 20.25 7.06 -9.64
N LEU A 35 20.70 8.02 -8.83
CA LEU A 35 20.29 9.43 -8.91
C LEU A 35 20.78 10.13 -10.19
N ALA A 36 21.94 9.75 -10.72
CA ALA A 36 22.50 10.37 -11.92
C ALA A 36 21.70 9.95 -13.16
N ALA A 37 21.33 8.67 -13.25
CA ALA A 37 20.42 8.18 -14.28
C ALA A 37 19.02 8.81 -14.13
N ALA A 38 18.49 8.89 -12.90
CA ALA A 38 17.19 9.52 -12.66
C ALA A 38 17.14 10.99 -13.07
N ALA A 39 18.22 11.75 -12.82
CA ALA A 39 18.32 13.15 -13.20
C ALA A 39 18.24 13.35 -14.73
N GLN A 40 18.77 12.41 -15.52
CA GLN A 40 18.73 12.47 -16.99
C GLN A 40 17.32 12.23 -17.56
N HIS A 41 16.43 11.59 -16.79
CA HIS A 41 15.08 11.23 -17.20
C HIS A 41 14.01 12.00 -16.42
N VAL A 42 14.36 13.09 -15.74
CA VAL A 42 13.43 13.85 -14.89
C VAL A 42 12.21 14.37 -15.68
N ASP A 43 12.42 14.74 -16.94
CA ASP A 43 11.36 15.23 -17.82
C ASP A 43 10.39 14.12 -18.27
N ASP A 44 10.79 12.85 -18.16
CA ASP A 44 9.98 11.68 -18.50
C ASP A 44 9.20 11.14 -17.27
N VAL A 45 9.37 11.73 -16.08
CA VAL A 45 8.72 11.28 -14.85
C VAL A 45 7.26 11.72 -14.81
N MET A 46 6.34 10.76 -14.93
CA MET A 46 4.91 11.00 -14.81
C MET A 46 4.42 10.76 -13.38
N PHE A 47 3.70 11.72 -12.82
CA PHE A 47 3.05 11.57 -11.51
C PHE A 47 1.62 11.06 -11.66
N ARG A 48 1.27 10.02 -10.90
CA ARG A 48 -0.13 9.60 -10.73
C ARG A 48 -0.41 9.11 -9.32
N MET A 49 -1.68 9.17 -8.95
CA MET A 49 -2.17 8.52 -7.75
C MET A 49 -2.15 6.99 -7.93
N LEU A 50 -1.99 6.27 -6.81
CA LEU A 50 -2.22 4.84 -6.77
C LEU A 50 -3.68 4.53 -7.11
N GLU A 51 -3.88 3.50 -7.91
CA GLU A 51 -5.18 2.95 -8.22
C GLU A 51 -5.71 2.12 -7.05
N PRO A 52 -7.04 1.99 -6.90
CA PRO A 52 -7.62 1.15 -5.85
C PRO A 52 -7.12 -0.30 -5.86
N SER A 53 -6.81 -0.86 -7.03
CA SER A 53 -6.23 -2.20 -7.18
C SER A 53 -4.82 -2.29 -6.62
N GLU A 54 -4.04 -1.21 -6.68
CA GLU A 54 -2.68 -1.13 -6.14
C GLU A 54 -2.71 -1.01 -4.62
N CYS A 55 -3.58 -0.15 -4.07
CA CYS A 55 -3.82 -0.09 -2.62
C CYS A 55 -4.27 -1.45 -2.07
N LYS A 56 -5.18 -2.13 -2.80
CA LYS A 56 -5.66 -3.48 -2.46
C LYS A 56 -4.51 -4.50 -2.45
N ARG A 57 -3.64 -4.47 -3.46
CA ARG A 57 -2.47 -5.35 -3.57
C ARG A 57 -1.43 -5.07 -2.48
N ALA A 58 -1.17 -3.81 -2.17
CA ALA A 58 -0.25 -3.43 -1.10
C ALA A 58 -0.72 -3.96 0.27
N MET A 59 -2.03 -4.04 0.47
CA MET A 59 -2.63 -4.68 1.65
C MET A 59 -2.72 -6.22 1.55
N ALA A 60 -2.20 -6.84 0.49
CA ALA A 60 -2.23 -8.29 0.23
C ALA A 60 -3.62 -8.94 0.13
N PHE A 61 -4.64 -8.18 -0.30
CA PHE A 61 -5.95 -8.77 -0.60
C PHE A 61 -5.87 -9.72 -1.81
N PRO A 62 -6.64 -10.82 -1.80
CA PRO A 62 -6.73 -11.72 -2.96
C PRO A 62 -7.11 -10.97 -4.24
N ALA A 63 -6.53 -11.38 -5.38
CA ALA A 63 -6.80 -10.75 -6.67
C ALA A 63 -8.30 -10.69 -6.99
N LYS A 64 -9.03 -11.78 -6.69
CA LYS A 64 -10.48 -11.92 -6.88
C LYS A 64 -11.35 -11.16 -5.86
N TYR A 65 -10.79 -10.60 -4.79
CA TYR A 65 -11.54 -9.82 -3.80
C TYR A 65 -12.02 -8.50 -4.42
N ARG A 66 -13.34 -8.27 -4.42
CA ARG A 66 -13.95 -7.11 -5.06
C ARG A 66 -14.38 -6.07 -4.03
N MET A 67 -13.66 -4.95 -3.97
CA MET A 67 -14.08 -3.76 -3.23
C MET A 67 -15.14 -3.01 -4.04
N LEU A 68 -16.30 -2.78 -3.43
CA LEU A 68 -17.41 -2.07 -4.06
C LEU A 68 -17.29 -0.54 -3.90
N GLY A 69 -18.08 0.20 -4.67
CA GLY A 69 -18.12 1.66 -4.62
C GLY A 69 -17.17 2.37 -5.59
N THR A 70 -17.09 3.69 -5.43
CA THR A 70 -16.28 4.60 -6.25
C THR A 70 -14.79 4.47 -5.97
N ARG A 71 -13.93 5.01 -6.85
CA ARG A 71 -12.46 4.93 -6.69
C ARG A 71 -11.99 5.43 -5.30
N PRO A 72 -12.41 6.61 -4.80
CA PRO A 72 -12.01 7.06 -3.47
C PRO A 72 -12.55 6.18 -2.34
N GLN A 73 -13.79 5.68 -2.46
CA GLN A 73 -14.37 4.77 -1.48
C GLN A 73 -13.55 3.48 -1.38
N ARG A 74 -13.12 2.91 -2.52
CA ARG A 74 -12.29 1.70 -2.53
C ARG A 74 -10.92 1.91 -1.89
N VAL A 75 -10.29 3.08 -2.08
CA VAL A 75 -9.03 3.43 -1.37
C VAL A 75 -9.27 3.52 0.13
N ARG A 76 -10.38 4.14 0.58
CA ARG A 76 -10.76 4.19 2.00
C ARG A 76 -11.01 2.80 2.59
N LEU A 77 -11.69 1.91 1.85
CA LEU A 77 -11.90 0.52 2.26
C LEU A 77 -10.57 -0.20 2.46
N ALA A 78 -9.61 -0.04 1.54
CA ALA A 78 -8.28 -0.63 1.69
C ALA A 78 -7.52 -0.04 2.88
N GLY A 79 -7.51 1.28 3.04
CA GLY A 79 -6.74 1.96 4.09
C GLY A 79 -7.29 1.79 5.52
N ASN A 80 -8.57 1.47 5.67
CA ASN A 80 -9.18 1.17 6.98
C ASN A 80 -9.17 -0.33 7.34
N ALA A 81 -8.78 -1.20 6.40
CA ALA A 81 -8.78 -2.63 6.64
C ALA A 81 -7.53 -3.08 7.40
N VAL A 82 -7.65 -4.21 8.10
CA VAL A 82 -6.48 -4.99 8.53
C VAL A 82 -5.98 -5.80 7.34
N ALA A 83 -4.66 -5.86 7.14
CA ALA A 83 -4.07 -6.67 6.08
C ALA A 83 -4.52 -8.14 6.24
N PRO A 84 -5.09 -8.79 5.19
CA PRO A 84 -5.60 -10.15 5.29
C PRO A 84 -4.63 -11.20 5.85
N PRO A 85 -3.30 -11.21 5.54
CA PRO A 85 -2.40 -12.16 6.18
C PRO A 85 -2.29 -11.93 7.69
N ALA A 86 -2.21 -10.68 8.14
CA ALA A 86 -2.17 -10.37 9.57
C ALA A 86 -3.47 -10.80 10.27
N ALA A 87 -4.62 -10.51 9.67
CA ALA A 87 -5.92 -10.94 10.21
C ALA A 87 -6.03 -12.47 10.28
N ARG A 88 -5.57 -13.19 9.24
CA ARG A 88 -5.54 -14.65 9.21
C ARG A 88 -4.71 -15.20 10.37
N ASP A 89 -3.50 -14.71 10.54
CA ASP A 89 -2.56 -15.24 11.53
C ASP A 89 -3.06 -14.96 12.97
N LEU A 90 -3.58 -13.76 13.23
CA LEU A 90 -4.18 -13.40 14.52
C LEU A 90 -5.40 -14.27 14.86
N ILE A 91 -6.27 -14.51 13.88
CA ILE A 91 -7.46 -15.34 14.07
C ILE A 91 -7.08 -16.80 14.28
N ALA A 92 -6.10 -17.33 13.53
CA ALA A 92 -5.62 -18.69 13.69
C ALA A 92 -5.14 -18.94 15.12
N THR A 93 -4.29 -18.06 15.66
CA THR A 93 -3.86 -18.12 17.06
C THR A 93 -5.03 -18.07 18.03
N ALA A 94 -5.99 -17.15 17.83
CA ALA A 94 -7.15 -17.08 18.71
C ALA A 94 -8.02 -18.34 18.68
N VAL A 95 -8.14 -19.00 17.52
CA VAL A 95 -8.89 -20.26 17.36
C VAL A 95 -8.19 -21.41 18.06
N GLU A 96 -6.86 -21.53 17.91
CA GLU A 96 -6.06 -22.56 18.60
C GLU A 96 -6.20 -22.45 20.13
N GLU A 97 -6.11 -21.23 20.67
CA GLU A 97 -6.27 -20.98 22.11
C GLU A 97 -7.67 -21.33 22.64
N LEU A 98 -8.71 -21.21 21.80
CA LEU A 98 -10.08 -21.62 22.15
C LEU A 98 -10.33 -23.12 21.97
N GLY A 99 -9.32 -23.91 21.59
CA GLY A 99 -9.41 -25.35 21.38
C GLY A 99 -10.00 -25.74 20.03
N GLY A 100 -10.08 -24.82 19.08
CA GLY A 100 -10.40 -25.12 17.69
C GLY A 100 -9.17 -25.66 16.94
N ALA A 101 -9.39 -26.47 15.90
CA ALA A 101 -8.34 -26.79 14.94
C ALA A 101 -8.26 -25.65 13.91
N ALA A 102 -7.10 -25.01 13.80
CA ALA A 102 -6.81 -23.97 12.81
C ALA A 102 -6.55 -24.53 11.40
#